data_AF-I0UXY5-F1
#
_entry.id   AF-I0UXY5-F1
#
_cell.length_a   1.000
_cell.length_b   1.000
_cell.length_c   1.000
_cell.angle_alpha   90.00
_cell.angle_beta   90.00
_cell.angle_gamma   90.00
#
_symmetry.space_group_name_H-M   'P 1'
#
loop_
_entity.id
_entity.type
_entity.pdbx_description
1 polymer ?
#
loop_
_entity_poly.entity_id
_entity_poly.type
_entity_poly.pdbx_seq_one_letter_code
_entity_poly.pdbx_strand_id
1 'polypeptide(L)'
;MAWSGTALAAYATTLSVASDTVYLLAIPGMVCLLVLTILAVRRVQRRRIGLPADADLRRLLRLHRAVVLRRYAALLALSAVLCTVPFVLDVGVLYPLVGVGIGVTKIVHYFLFGQLALLRAQSRVLSVYAPEFREPVRIVLGLDNGTLSVRLGQGQRWPMMVARGVADHDAGQQGIEGGGWFAGDAELGGVLATQGGDLLLLVPRDGKQRASRRSRADAARREKERRAGLDRLQP
;
A
#
# COMPACT_ATOMS: atom_id res chain seq x y z
N MET A 1 3.28 -23.89 -0.52
CA MET A 1 3.06 -25.08 -1.38
C MET A 1 1.65 -25.15 -1.96
N ALA A 2 0.58 -24.70 -1.29
CA ALA A 2 -0.78 -24.73 -1.89
C ALA A 2 -0.94 -23.85 -3.17
N TRP A 3 -0.18 -22.76 -3.30
CA TRP A 3 -0.30 -21.81 -4.42
C TRP A 3 0.23 -22.34 -5.76
N SER A 4 1.20 -23.25 -5.74
CA SER A 4 1.78 -23.79 -6.98
C SER A 4 0.82 -24.78 -7.65
N GLY A 5 0.08 -25.58 -6.88
CA GLY A 5 -0.92 -26.51 -7.41
C GLY A 5 -2.11 -25.80 -8.05
N THR A 6 -2.62 -24.74 -7.43
CA THR A 6 -3.72 -23.94 -7.98
C THR A 6 -3.31 -23.19 -9.24
N ALA A 7 -2.09 -22.65 -9.30
CA ALA A 7 -1.58 -21.99 -10.50
C ALA A 7 -1.42 -22.97 -11.68
N LEU A 8 -0.90 -24.17 -11.42
CA LEU A 8 -0.77 -25.23 -12.43
C LEU A 8 -2.13 -25.67 -12.96
N ALA A 9 -3.11 -25.90 -12.08
CA ALA A 9 -4.47 -26.26 -12.50
C ALA A 9 -5.17 -25.15 -13.30
N ALA A 10 -4.96 -23.89 -12.90
CA ALA A 10 -5.48 -22.72 -13.61
C ALA A 10 -4.85 -22.58 -15.00
N TYR A 11 -3.55 -22.86 -15.14
CA TYR A 11 -2.87 -22.86 -16.43
C TYR A 11 -3.28 -24.04 -17.31
N ALA A 12 -3.40 -25.25 -16.75
CA ALA A 12 -3.88 -26.40 -17.52
C ALA A 12 -5.28 -26.17 -18.11
N THR A 13 -6.15 -25.48 -17.37
CA THR A 13 -7.48 -25.09 -17.86
C THR A 13 -7.45 -23.98 -18.90
N THR A 14 -6.44 -23.08 -18.91
CA THR A 14 -6.31 -22.11 -20.00
C THR A 14 -5.84 -22.72 -21.31
N LEU A 15 -5.11 -23.83 -21.27
CA LEU A 15 -4.69 -24.54 -22.47
C LEU A 15 -5.87 -25.13 -23.27
N SER A 16 -7.06 -25.24 -22.65
CA SER A 16 -8.29 -25.61 -23.35
C SER A 16 -8.67 -24.64 -24.48
N VAL A 17 -8.08 -23.44 -24.54
CA VAL A 17 -8.29 -22.48 -25.64
C VAL A 17 -7.77 -23.00 -26.98
N ALA A 18 -6.82 -23.95 -26.96
CA ALA A 18 -6.29 -24.59 -28.17
C ALA A 18 -7.18 -25.71 -28.71
N SER A 19 -8.33 -25.98 -28.06
CA SER A 19 -9.26 -27.03 -28.45
C SER A 19 -10.59 -26.44 -28.92
N ASP A 20 -11.00 -26.81 -30.13
CA ASP A 20 -12.25 -26.35 -30.74
C ASP A 20 -13.50 -26.78 -29.96
N THR A 21 -13.42 -27.84 -29.16
CA THR A 21 -14.56 -28.41 -28.41
C THR A 21 -14.66 -27.95 -26.97
N VAL A 22 -13.56 -27.52 -26.34
CA VAL A 22 -13.53 -27.15 -24.91
C VAL A 22 -13.00 -25.73 -24.64
N TYR A 23 -13.00 -24.85 -25.64
CA TYR A 23 -12.54 -23.45 -25.49
C TYR A 23 -13.23 -22.69 -24.35
N LEU A 24 -14.49 -23.03 -24.01
CA LEU A 24 -15.22 -22.41 -22.90
C LEU A 24 -14.56 -22.66 -21.53
N LEU A 25 -13.82 -23.76 -21.35
CA LEU A 25 -13.04 -24.02 -20.13
C LEU A 25 -11.81 -23.12 -19.98
N ALA A 26 -11.37 -22.45 -21.04
CA ALA A 26 -10.27 -21.50 -20.97
C ALA A 26 -10.63 -20.22 -20.19
N ILE A 27 -11.91 -19.82 -20.22
CA ILE A 27 -12.41 -18.63 -19.52
C ILE A 27 -12.17 -18.71 -18.00
N PRO A 28 -12.64 -19.74 -17.28
CA PRO A 28 -12.40 -19.86 -15.84
C PRO A 28 -10.90 -20.03 -15.51
N GLY A 29 -10.12 -20.71 -16.36
CA GLY A 29 -8.67 -20.80 -16.20
C GLY A 29 -7.99 -19.42 -16.26
N MET A 30 -8.38 -18.58 -17.23
CA MET A 30 -7.80 -17.25 -17.42
C MET A 30 -8.17 -16.32 -16.27
N VAL A 31 -9.43 -16.40 -15.81
CA VAL A 31 -9.89 -15.66 -14.63
C VAL A 31 -9.13 -16.10 -13.38
N CYS A 32 -8.93 -17.40 -13.18
CA CYS A 32 -8.21 -17.93 -12.03
C CYS A 32 -6.74 -17.46 -12.03
N LEU A 33 -6.04 -17.57 -13.17
CA LEU A 33 -4.67 -17.06 -13.31
C LEU A 33 -4.59 -15.56 -13.06
N LEU A 34 -5.54 -14.78 -13.58
CA LEU A 34 -5.60 -13.33 -13.35
C LEU A 34 -5.75 -13.01 -11.86
N VAL A 35 -6.66 -13.68 -11.16
CA VAL A 35 -6.88 -13.49 -9.71
C VAL A 35 -5.63 -13.86 -8.91
N LEU A 36 -5.02 -15.02 -9.18
CA LEU A 36 -3.78 -15.44 -8.51
C LEU A 36 -2.66 -14.42 -8.75
N THR A 37 -2.57 -13.89 -9.97
CA THR A 37 -1.60 -12.85 -10.34
C THR A 37 -1.83 -11.56 -9.58
N ILE A 38 -3.09 -11.09 -9.49
CA ILE A 38 -3.46 -9.91 -8.70
C ILE A 38 -3.05 -10.09 -7.24
N LEU A 39 -3.38 -11.25 -6.65
CA LEU A 39 -3.04 -11.55 -5.25
C LEU A 39 -1.53 -11.63 -5.02
N ALA A 40 -0.79 -12.25 -5.93
CA ALA A 40 0.67 -12.34 -5.85
C ALA A 40 1.33 -10.96 -5.95
N VAL A 41 0.93 -10.14 -6.94
CA VAL A 41 1.43 -8.77 -7.11
C VAL A 41 1.12 -7.94 -5.87
N ARG A 42 -0.13 -8.00 -5.37
CA ARG A 42 -0.55 -7.29 -4.15
C ARG A 42 0.31 -7.70 -2.95
N ARG A 43 0.52 -9.01 -2.76
CA ARG A 43 1.32 -9.55 -1.65
C ARG A 43 2.78 -9.10 -1.72
N VAL A 44 3.38 -9.10 -2.91
CA VAL A 44 4.78 -8.67 -3.11
C VAL A 44 4.91 -7.17 -2.86
N GLN A 45 4.01 -6.36 -3.42
CA GLN A 45 4.09 -4.90 -3.30
C GLN A 45 3.77 -4.39 -1.90
N ARG A 46 2.83 -5.03 -1.19
CA ARG A 46 2.40 -4.63 0.15
C ARG A 46 3.12 -5.32 1.29
N ARG A 47 4.19 -6.07 1.00
CA ARG A 47 5.03 -6.69 2.04
C ARG A 47 5.68 -5.61 2.91
N ARG A 48 5.62 -5.74 4.24
CA ARG A 48 6.33 -4.83 5.16
C ARG A 48 7.85 -4.86 4.96
N ILE A 49 8.48 -3.80 5.42
CA ILE A 49 9.94 -3.67 5.44
C ILE A 49 10.29 -3.36 6.88
N GLY A 50 10.87 -4.33 7.60
CA GLY A 50 11.34 -4.12 8.97
C GLY A 50 12.60 -3.27 8.96
N LEU A 51 12.43 -1.95 8.86
CA LEU A 51 13.53 -0.98 8.91
C LEU A 51 13.64 -0.47 10.35
N PRO A 52 14.86 -0.19 10.86
CA PRO A 52 14.99 0.49 12.13
C PRO A 52 14.41 1.91 12.00
N ALA A 53 13.54 2.27 12.96
CA ALA A 53 12.93 3.59 13.01
C ALA A 53 13.83 4.56 13.79
N ASP A 54 14.62 5.35 13.06
CA ASP A 54 15.35 6.48 13.62
C ASP A 54 14.52 7.77 13.57
N ALA A 55 14.95 8.79 14.31
CA ALA A 55 14.38 10.15 14.26
C ALA A 55 14.48 10.80 12.85
N ASP A 56 15.35 10.29 11.97
CA ASP A 56 15.45 10.75 10.58
C ASP A 56 14.38 10.12 9.67
N LEU A 57 13.16 10.66 9.79
CA LEU A 57 12.01 10.25 8.98
C LEU A 57 12.22 10.47 7.48
N ARG A 58 13.09 11.41 7.09
CA ARG A 58 13.38 11.68 5.68
C ARG A 58 14.23 10.57 5.08
N ARG A 59 15.21 10.05 5.82
CA ARG A 59 15.96 8.84 5.44
C ARG A 59 15.03 7.64 5.34
N LEU A 60 14.14 7.44 6.32
CA LEU A 60 13.17 6.36 6.29
C LEU A 60 12.27 6.41 5.04
N LEU A 61 11.80 7.60 4.67
CA LEU A 61 10.99 7.81 3.46
C LEU A 61 11.76 7.49 2.17
N ARG A 62 13.05 7.87 2.09
CA ARG A 62 13.92 7.51 0.95
C ARG A 62 14.08 6.00 0.82
N LEU A 63 14.26 5.29 1.94
CA LEU A 63 14.36 3.83 1.95
C LEU A 63 13.06 3.17 1.48
N HIS A 64 11.90 3.63 1.97
CA HIS A 64 10.60 3.13 1.50
C HIS A 64 10.43 3.33 0.00
N ARG A 65 10.76 4.52 -0.50
CA ARG A 65 10.70 4.83 -1.94
C ARG A 65 11.61 3.92 -2.75
N ALA A 66 12.84 3.67 -2.31
CA ALA A 66 13.77 2.77 -2.98
C ALA A 66 13.25 1.33 -3.04
N VAL A 67 12.67 0.82 -1.94
CA VAL A 67 12.12 -0.54 -1.92
C VAL A 67 10.88 -0.67 -2.81
N VAL A 68 9.98 0.31 -2.81
CA VAL A 68 8.83 0.34 -3.73
C VAL A 68 9.30 0.30 -5.19
N LEU A 69 10.26 1.14 -5.55
CA LEU A 69 10.81 1.19 -6.91
C LEU A 69 11.52 -0.11 -7.29
N ARG A 70 12.25 -0.74 -6.36
CA ARG A 70 12.91 -2.03 -6.60
C ARG A 70 11.89 -3.14 -6.87
N ARG A 71 10.81 -3.21 -6.08
CA ARG A 71 9.72 -4.19 -6.29
C ARG A 71 9.02 -3.96 -7.61
N TYR A 72 8.76 -2.70 -7.95
CA TYR A 72 8.20 -2.33 -9.24
C TYR A 72 9.07 -2.79 -10.40
N ALA A 73 10.38 -2.49 -10.35
CA ALA A 73 11.33 -2.90 -11.38
C ALA A 73 11.38 -4.44 -11.54
N ALA A 74 11.40 -5.18 -10.42
CA ALA A 74 11.38 -6.65 -10.46
C ALA A 74 10.09 -7.21 -11.10
N LEU A 75 8.93 -6.62 -10.79
CA LEU A 75 7.65 -7.05 -11.36
C LEU A 75 7.50 -6.68 -12.85
N LEU A 76 8.04 -5.53 -13.26
CA LEU A 76 8.13 -5.18 -14.68
C LEU A 76 9.06 -6.13 -15.45
N ALA A 77 10.22 -6.47 -14.88
CA ALA A 77 11.13 -7.43 -15.48
C ALA A 77 10.45 -8.80 -15.65
N LEU A 78 9.73 -9.28 -14.62
CA LEU A 78 8.94 -10.50 -14.71
C LEU A 78 7.87 -10.41 -15.81
N SER A 79 7.14 -9.30 -15.90
CA SER A 79 6.13 -9.09 -16.94
C SER A 79 6.73 -9.09 -18.34
N ALA A 80 7.89 -8.45 -18.53
CA ALA A 80 8.61 -8.46 -19.80
C ALA A 80 9.04 -9.88 -20.20
N VAL A 81 9.52 -10.69 -19.26
CA VAL A 81 9.84 -12.11 -19.49
C VAL A 81 8.59 -12.88 -19.93
N LEU A 82 7.46 -12.71 -19.23
CA LEU A 82 6.19 -13.38 -19.57
C LEU A 82 5.68 -13.00 -20.98
N CYS A 83 5.92 -11.76 -21.41
CA CYS A 83 5.55 -11.32 -22.75
C CYS A 83 6.53 -11.81 -23.83
N THR A 84 7.82 -11.95 -23.54
CA THR A 84 8.85 -12.24 -24.56
C THR A 84 9.05 -13.73 -24.81
N VAL A 85 8.95 -14.56 -23.77
CA VAL A 85 9.16 -16.02 -23.87
C VAL A 85 8.31 -16.71 -24.96
N PRO A 86 7.00 -16.42 -25.11
CA PRO A 86 6.18 -17.06 -26.14
C PRO A 86 6.69 -16.81 -27.56
N PHE A 87 7.21 -15.61 -27.85
CA PHE A 87 7.72 -15.25 -29.18
C PHE A 87 9.10 -15.85 -29.46
N VAL A 88 9.95 -15.98 -28.43
CA VAL A 88 11.30 -16.54 -28.59
C VAL A 88 11.24 -18.05 -28.83
N LEU A 89 10.30 -18.74 -28.18
CA LEU A 89 10.18 -20.20 -28.28
C LEU A 89 9.27 -20.66 -29.43
N ASP A 90 8.50 -19.75 -30.03
CA ASP A 90 7.50 -20.02 -31.09
C ASP A 90 6.51 -21.14 -30.73
N VAL A 91 6.12 -21.20 -29.46
CA VAL A 91 5.18 -22.21 -28.95
C VAL A 91 3.81 -21.59 -28.78
N GLY A 92 2.86 -21.96 -29.64
CA GLY A 92 1.48 -21.42 -29.62
C GLY A 92 0.75 -21.60 -28.28
N VAL A 93 1.07 -22.66 -27.54
CA VAL A 93 0.54 -22.97 -26.21
C VAL A 93 0.92 -21.91 -25.16
N LEU A 94 1.96 -21.10 -25.41
CA LEU A 94 2.43 -20.06 -24.49
C LEU A 94 1.79 -18.69 -24.70
N TYR A 95 1.04 -18.44 -25.78
CA TYR A 95 0.40 -17.14 -26.05
C TYR A 95 -0.46 -16.58 -24.90
N PRO A 96 -1.18 -17.38 -24.08
CA PRO A 96 -1.89 -16.87 -22.91
C PRO A 96 -0.99 -16.14 -21.89
N LEU A 97 0.31 -16.46 -21.84
CA LEU A 97 1.28 -15.77 -20.97
C LEU A 97 1.47 -14.30 -21.35
N VAL A 98 1.31 -13.94 -22.63
CA VAL A 98 1.36 -12.54 -23.06
C VAL A 98 0.23 -11.74 -22.42
N GLY A 99 -0.99 -12.31 -22.40
CA GLY A 99 -2.15 -11.70 -21.74
C GLY A 99 -1.93 -11.51 -20.24
N VAL A 100 -1.37 -12.53 -19.57
CA VAL A 100 -0.98 -12.44 -18.15
C VAL A 100 0.08 -11.35 -17.94
N GLY A 101 1.11 -11.30 -18.79
CA GLY A 101 2.17 -10.31 -18.74
C GLY A 101 1.63 -8.87 -18.82
N ILE A 102 0.78 -8.58 -19.80
CA ILE A 102 0.12 -7.27 -19.95
C ILE A 102 -0.73 -6.94 -18.70
N GLY A 103 -1.48 -7.94 -18.21
CA GLY A 103 -2.27 -7.82 -16.97
C GLY A 103 -1.41 -7.42 -15.77
N VAL A 104 -0.29 -8.12 -15.54
CA VAL A 104 0.70 -7.81 -14.49
C VAL A 104 1.16 -6.37 -14.62
N THR A 105 1.59 -5.94 -15.81
CA THR A 105 2.08 -4.57 -16.04
C THR A 105 1.05 -3.54 -15.63
N LYS A 106 -0.21 -3.69 -16.06
CA LYS A 106 -1.29 -2.74 -15.72
C LYS A 106 -1.54 -2.66 -14.21
N ILE A 107 -1.63 -3.82 -13.55
CA ILE A 107 -1.87 -3.92 -12.10
C ILE A 107 -0.71 -3.27 -11.33
N VAL A 108 0.52 -3.59 -11.73
CA VAL A 108 1.75 -3.09 -11.09
C VAL A 108 1.83 -1.57 -11.17
N HIS A 109 1.50 -0.98 -12.32
CA HIS A 109 1.44 0.48 -12.48
C HIS A 109 0.39 1.11 -11.57
N TYR A 110 -0.84 0.56 -11.55
CA TYR A 110 -1.93 1.09 -10.72
C TYR A 110 -1.53 1.19 -9.24
N PHE A 111 -0.96 0.12 -8.69
CA PHE A 111 -0.50 0.12 -7.31
C PHE A 111 0.71 1.03 -7.07
N LEU A 112 1.66 1.10 -8.01
CA LEU A 112 2.81 2.00 -7.90
C LEU A 112 2.35 3.46 -7.75
N PHE A 113 1.42 3.91 -8.58
CA PHE A 113 0.92 5.28 -8.50
C PHE A 113 0.26 5.58 -7.16
N GLY A 114 -0.53 4.63 -6.62
CA GLY A 114 -1.10 4.76 -5.27
C GLY A 114 -0.03 4.86 -4.17
N GLN A 115 0.99 3.98 -4.20
CA GLN A 115 2.08 3.99 -3.23
C GLN A 115 2.94 5.26 -3.33
N LEU A 116 3.25 5.72 -4.55
CA LEU A 116 3.99 6.96 -4.78
C LEU A 116 3.19 8.20 -4.36
N ALA A 117 1.87 8.23 -4.61
CA ALA A 117 1.01 9.30 -4.15
C ALA A 117 1.00 9.39 -2.61
N LEU A 118 0.92 8.23 -1.94
CA LEU A 118 0.98 8.14 -0.47
C LEU A 118 2.35 8.60 0.07
N LEU A 119 3.46 8.13 -0.52
CA LEU A 119 4.81 8.58 -0.15
C LEU A 119 5.00 10.09 -0.39
N ARG A 120 4.44 10.64 -1.47
CA ARG A 120 4.47 12.09 -1.73
C ARG A 120 3.68 12.86 -0.68
N ALA A 121 2.51 12.38 -0.28
CA ALA A 121 1.73 12.99 0.79
C ALA A 121 2.53 12.99 2.11
N GLN A 122 3.15 11.84 2.46
CA GLN A 122 4.00 11.74 3.65
C GLN A 122 5.20 12.70 3.58
N SER A 123 5.86 12.80 2.43
CA SER A 123 6.98 13.73 2.22
C SER A 123 6.57 15.19 2.40
N ARG A 124 5.36 15.58 1.96
CA ARG A 124 4.86 16.94 2.14
C ARG A 124 4.61 17.26 3.61
N VAL A 125 4.03 16.33 4.36
CA VAL A 125 3.83 16.51 5.81
C VAL A 125 5.19 16.67 6.52
N LEU A 126 6.16 15.81 6.23
CA LEU A 126 7.51 15.87 6.81
C LEU A 126 8.34 17.11 6.40
N SER A 127 7.92 17.83 5.35
CA SER A 127 8.53 19.12 5.00
C SER A 127 7.99 20.29 5.82
N VAL A 128 6.82 20.16 6.44
CA VAL A 128 6.13 21.24 7.17
C VAL A 128 6.18 21.02 8.68
N TYR A 129 6.05 19.77 9.12
CA TYR A 129 6.01 19.40 10.54
C TYR A 129 7.32 18.74 10.95
N ALA A 130 7.86 19.19 12.09
CA ALA A 130 8.98 18.53 12.73
C ALA A 130 8.51 17.22 13.41
N PRO A 131 9.31 16.14 13.38
CA PRO A 131 8.97 14.91 14.06
C PRO A 131 9.08 15.08 15.58
N GLU A 132 8.05 14.66 16.29
CA GLU A 132 7.98 14.60 17.74
C GLU A 132 7.67 13.17 18.16
N PHE A 133 8.38 12.66 19.16
CA PHE A 133 8.09 11.34 19.68
C PHE A 133 6.77 11.36 20.47
N ARG A 134 5.85 10.45 20.13
CA ARG A 134 4.51 10.37 20.75
C ARG A 134 4.27 8.96 21.28
N GLU A 135 3.96 8.91 22.57
CA GLU A 135 3.55 7.73 23.30
C GLU A 135 2.34 8.03 24.20
N PRO A 136 1.46 7.04 24.44
CA PRO A 136 1.34 5.77 23.71
C PRO A 136 0.54 5.96 22.41
N VAL A 137 0.75 5.06 21.45
CA VAL A 137 -0.07 4.99 20.23
C VAL A 137 -0.91 3.72 20.31
N ARG A 138 -2.23 3.83 20.45
CA ARG A 138 -3.09 2.64 20.59
C ARG A 138 -3.74 2.28 19.27
N ILE A 139 -3.62 1.01 18.88
CA ILE A 139 -4.44 0.44 17.81
C ILE A 139 -5.82 0.19 18.41
N VAL A 140 -6.84 0.83 17.83
CA VAL A 140 -8.23 0.64 18.27
C VAL A 140 -8.91 -0.45 17.46
N LEU A 141 -8.61 -0.55 16.16
CA LEU A 141 -9.21 -1.54 15.28
C LEU A 141 -8.35 -1.77 14.04
N GLY A 142 -8.23 -3.02 13.59
CA GLY A 142 -7.81 -3.33 12.22
C GLY A 142 -8.97 -3.09 11.26
N LEU A 143 -8.76 -2.27 10.24
CA LEU A 143 -9.74 -2.03 9.18
C LEU A 143 -9.38 -2.88 7.96
N ASP A 144 -10.35 -3.10 7.09
CA ASP A 144 -10.12 -3.80 5.82
C ASP A 144 -9.07 -3.07 4.97
N ASN A 145 -8.41 -3.83 4.09
CA ASN A 145 -7.42 -3.35 3.12
C ASN A 145 -6.09 -2.82 3.68
N GLY A 146 -5.68 -3.31 4.86
CA GLY A 146 -4.38 -2.98 5.46
C GLY A 146 -4.35 -1.58 6.08
N THR A 147 -5.51 -1.05 6.44
CA THR A 147 -5.65 0.22 7.16
C THR A 147 -5.88 -0.05 8.64
N LEU A 148 -5.45 0.85 9.51
CA LEU A 148 -5.62 0.70 10.97
C LEU A 148 -6.33 1.93 11.53
N SER A 149 -7.26 1.74 12.47
CA SER A 149 -7.73 2.82 13.31
C SER A 149 -6.79 2.96 14.50
N VAL A 150 -6.16 4.13 14.62
CA VAL A 150 -5.14 4.42 15.62
C VAL A 150 -5.55 5.66 16.42
N ARG A 151 -5.20 5.68 17.71
CA ARG A 151 -5.34 6.85 18.57
C ARG A 151 -3.96 7.27 19.10
N LEU A 152 -3.64 8.54 18.93
CA LEU A 152 -2.41 9.15 19.43
C LEU A 152 -2.64 9.63 20.88
N GLY A 153 -1.87 9.11 21.83
CA GLY A 153 -1.89 9.52 23.24
C GLY A 153 -2.87 8.76 24.15
N GLN A 154 -2.79 9.04 25.46
CA GLN A 154 -3.73 8.53 26.46
C GLN A 154 -4.99 9.40 26.54
N GLY A 155 -6.16 8.77 26.59
CA GLY A 155 -7.45 9.43 26.84
C GLY A 155 -8.40 9.49 25.64
N GLN A 156 -9.68 9.69 25.92
CA GLN A 156 -10.79 9.72 24.94
C GLN A 156 -10.86 11.04 24.14
N ARG A 157 -10.03 12.03 24.49
CA ARG A 157 -10.05 13.40 23.94
C ARG A 157 -9.48 13.51 22.53
N TRP A 158 -8.63 12.57 22.13
CA TRP A 158 -7.98 12.58 20.82
C TRP A 158 -8.81 11.85 19.75
N PRO A 159 -8.94 12.44 18.54
CA PRO A 159 -9.75 11.85 17.49
C PRO A 159 -9.15 10.52 17.04
N MET A 160 -10.02 9.61 16.62
CA MET A 160 -9.60 8.37 15.99
C MET A 160 -9.08 8.67 14.58
N MET A 161 -7.87 8.21 14.29
CA MET A 161 -7.21 8.38 13.00
C MET A 161 -7.26 7.07 12.21
N VAL A 162 -7.48 7.14 10.90
CA VAL A 162 -7.20 6.06 9.97
C VAL A 162 -5.73 6.18 9.55
N ALA A 163 -4.97 5.12 9.78
CA ALA A 163 -3.58 4.97 9.40
C ALA A 163 -3.49 4.18 8.09
N ARG A 164 -2.80 4.77 7.11
CA ARG A 164 -2.55 4.18 5.79
C ARG A 164 -1.05 4.10 5.54
N GLY A 165 -0.53 2.90 5.31
CA GLY A 165 0.87 2.69 4.93
C GLY A 165 1.02 2.21 3.49
N VAL A 166 2.28 2.14 3.04
CA VAL A 166 2.63 1.55 1.73
C VAL A 166 2.48 0.03 1.74
N ALA A 167 2.69 -0.59 2.91
CA ALA A 167 2.51 -2.01 3.18
C ALA A 167 1.16 -2.29 3.85
N ASP A 168 0.74 -3.55 3.85
CA ASP A 168 -0.41 -3.99 4.65
C ASP A 168 0.00 -4.11 6.12
N HIS A 169 -0.90 -3.68 7.02
CA HIS A 169 -0.69 -3.69 8.46
C HIS A 169 -1.83 -4.45 9.13
N ASP A 170 -1.51 -5.40 10.01
CA ASP A 170 -2.50 -6.07 10.84
C ASP A 170 -2.47 -5.51 12.27
N ALA A 171 -3.64 -5.46 12.91
CA ALA A 171 -3.82 -4.93 14.26
C ALA A 171 -3.05 -5.71 15.35
N GLY A 172 -2.71 -6.98 15.10
CA GLY A 172 -1.95 -7.81 16.04
C GLY A 172 -0.43 -7.71 15.91
N GLN A 173 0.09 -6.85 15.04
CA GLN A 173 1.54 -6.77 14.77
C GLN A 173 2.26 -5.80 15.72
N GLN A 174 3.27 -6.32 16.41
CA GLN A 174 4.11 -5.64 17.41
C GLN A 174 4.79 -4.37 16.85
N GLY A 175 4.96 -3.35 17.70
CA GLY A 175 5.78 -2.16 17.39
C GLY A 175 5.02 -0.86 17.07
N ILE A 176 3.68 -0.90 16.99
CA ILE A 176 2.84 0.32 16.91
C ILE A 176 2.46 0.81 18.31
N GLU A 177 2.25 -0.12 19.26
CA GLU A 177 1.78 0.21 20.61
C GLU A 177 2.83 0.91 21.49
N GLY A 178 4.11 0.65 21.21
CA GLY A 178 5.26 1.30 21.85
C GLY A 178 5.49 2.75 21.40
N GLY A 179 4.54 3.36 20.67
CA GLY A 179 4.68 4.72 20.18
C GLY A 179 5.50 4.84 18.91
N GLY A 180 5.82 6.09 18.56
CA GLY A 180 6.54 6.39 17.34
C GLY A 180 6.76 7.87 17.14
N TRP A 181 7.52 8.19 16.09
CA TRP A 181 7.80 9.57 15.71
C TRP A 181 6.64 10.10 14.87
N PHE A 182 5.90 11.06 15.41
CA PHE A 182 4.76 11.69 14.76
C PHE A 182 5.13 13.09 14.25
N ALA A 183 4.80 13.37 13.00
CA ALA A 183 4.92 14.70 12.40
C ALA A 183 3.56 15.10 11.83
N GLY A 184 2.91 16.09 12.44
CA GLY A 184 1.60 16.57 11.98
C GLY A 184 0.85 17.34 13.05
N ASP A 185 -0.46 17.45 12.83
CA ASP A 185 -1.39 18.04 13.77
C ASP A 185 -2.27 16.92 14.36
N ALA A 186 -2.28 16.81 15.69
CA ALA A 186 -2.98 15.73 16.39
C ALA A 186 -4.51 15.73 16.17
N GLU A 187 -5.08 16.80 15.59
CA GLU A 187 -6.50 16.91 15.26
C GLU A 187 -6.80 16.80 13.76
N LEU A 188 -5.84 17.18 12.90
CA LEU A 188 -6.03 17.27 11.45
C LEU A 188 -5.35 16.14 10.67
N GLY A 189 -4.42 15.41 11.30
CA GLY A 189 -3.69 14.31 10.71
C GLY A 189 -2.19 14.57 10.61
N GLY A 190 -1.46 13.59 10.08
CA GLY A 190 -0.01 13.65 10.02
C GLY A 190 0.63 12.37 9.52
N VAL A 191 1.90 12.19 9.83
CA VAL A 191 2.67 10.98 9.54
C VAL A 191 3.19 10.42 10.84
N LEU A 192 3.04 9.11 11.04
CA LEU A 192 3.61 8.37 12.15
C LEU A 192 4.62 7.37 11.60
N ALA A 193 5.85 7.42 12.09
CA ALA A 193 6.81 6.35 11.93
C ALA A 193 6.77 5.46 13.16
N THR A 194 6.39 4.20 12.97
CA THR A 194 6.34 3.19 14.04
C THR A 194 7.75 2.74 14.39
N GLN A 195 7.95 2.16 15.57
CA GLN A 195 9.27 1.60 15.95
C GLN A 195 9.72 0.46 15.01
N GLY A 196 8.76 -0.24 14.37
CA GLY A 196 9.02 -1.26 13.36
C GLY A 196 9.47 -0.72 11.99
N GLY A 197 9.60 0.60 11.86
CA GLY A 197 10.07 1.26 10.64
C GLY A 197 8.97 1.60 9.64
N ASP A 198 7.70 1.33 9.94
CA ASP A 198 6.64 1.61 8.98
C ASP A 198 6.24 3.09 9.02
N LEU A 199 6.06 3.67 7.83
CA LEU A 199 5.52 5.03 7.67
C LEU A 199 4.02 4.99 7.40
N LEU A 200 3.25 5.52 8.34
CA LEU A 200 1.79 5.58 8.32
C LEU A 200 1.30 7.02 8.15
N LEU A 201 0.51 7.26 7.11
CA LEU A 201 -0.24 8.50 6.95
C LEU A 201 -1.51 8.42 7.80
N LEU A 202 -1.68 9.36 8.72
CA LEU A 202 -2.80 9.47 9.65
C LEU A 202 -3.79 10.52 9.17
N VAL A 203 -5.05 10.14 9.04
CA VAL A 203 -6.16 11.04 8.68
C VAL A 203 -7.32 10.83 9.66
N PRO A 204 -7.96 11.87 10.21
CA PRO A 204 -9.10 11.71 11.10
C PRO A 204 -10.22 10.89 10.44
N ARG A 205 -10.71 9.85 11.13
CA ARG A 205 -11.73 8.92 10.62
C ARG A 205 -13.05 9.60 10.30
N ASP A 206 -13.46 10.55 11.15
CA ASP A 206 -14.70 11.30 10.98
C ASP A 206 -14.45 12.61 10.23
N GLY A 207 -14.82 12.64 8.95
CA GLY A 207 -14.68 13.82 8.09
C GLY A 207 -15.51 15.02 8.55
N LYS A 208 -16.67 14.82 9.20
CA LYS A 208 -17.49 15.92 9.74
C LYS A 208 -16.83 16.55 10.96
N GLN A 209 -16.33 15.72 11.88
CA GLN A 209 -15.55 16.21 13.02
C GLN A 209 -14.28 16.93 12.56
N ARG A 210 -13.61 16.41 11.53
CA ARG A 210 -12.44 17.07 10.96
C ARG A 210 -12.77 18.45 10.39
N ALA A 211 -13.85 18.57 9.62
CA ALA A 211 -14.29 19.85 9.07
C ALA A 211 -14.61 20.86 10.19
N SER A 212 -15.28 20.41 11.25
CA SER A 212 -15.57 21.25 12.43
C SER A 212 -14.30 21.69 13.18
N ARG A 213 -13.34 20.78 13.37
CA ARG A 213 -12.05 21.14 14.00
C ARG A 213 -11.24 22.08 13.12
N ARG A 214 -11.27 21.89 11.81
CA ARG A 214 -10.62 22.76 10.83
C ARG A 214 -11.20 24.17 10.83
N SER A 215 -12.52 24.33 10.95
CA SER A 215 -13.14 25.66 11.02
C SER A 215 -12.81 26.40 12.32
N ARG A 216 -12.59 25.66 13.41
CA ARG A 216 -12.17 26.20 14.73
C ARG A 216 -10.66 26.42 14.85
N ALA A 217 -9.85 25.88 13.94
CA ALA A 217 -8.41 26.02 13.98
C ALA A 217 -7.95 27.43 13.53
N ASP A 218 -6.96 27.97 14.22
CA ASP A 218 -6.37 29.25 13.88
C ASP A 218 -5.85 29.29 12.44
N ALA A 219 -5.79 30.49 11.85
CA ALA A 219 -5.34 30.67 10.47
C ALA A 219 -3.95 30.07 10.23
N ALA A 220 -3.04 30.16 11.21
CA ALA A 220 -1.71 29.57 11.14
C ALA A 220 -1.73 28.02 11.05
N ARG A 221 -2.63 27.36 11.79
CA ARG A 221 -2.78 25.88 11.74
C ARG A 221 -3.37 25.45 10.40
N ARG A 222 -4.39 26.15 9.92
CA ARG A 222 -5.00 25.91 8.59
C ARG A 222 -4.00 26.09 7.45
N GLU A 223 -3.13 27.10 7.54
CA GLU A 223 -2.08 27.32 6.54
C GLU A 223 -1.03 26.21 6.55
N LYS A 224 -0.61 25.74 7.74
CA LYS A 224 0.29 24.57 7.85
C LYS A 224 -0.34 23.31 7.26
N GLU A 225 -1.61 23.06 7.56
CA GLU A 225 -2.37 21.91 7.00
C GLU A 225 -2.39 21.96 5.47
N ARG A 226 -2.68 23.14 4.88
CA ARG A 226 -2.73 23.35 3.44
C ARG A 226 -1.35 23.14 2.78
N ARG A 227 -0.28 23.67 3.39
CA ARG A 227 1.10 23.47 2.89
C ARG A 227 1.51 21.99 2.95
N ALA A 228 1.08 21.27 3.97
CA ALA A 228 1.31 19.83 4.09
C ALA A 228 0.43 19.00 3.14
N GLY A 229 -0.57 19.61 2.50
CA GLY A 229 -1.52 18.94 1.61
C GLY A 229 -2.48 17.99 2.31
N LEU A 230 -2.60 18.11 3.64
CA LEU A 230 -3.51 17.29 4.44
C LEU A 230 -4.97 17.59 4.07
N ASP A 231 -5.28 18.84 3.70
CA ASP A 231 -6.62 19.32 3.34
C ASP A 231 -7.30 18.56 2.19
N ARG A 232 -6.52 17.90 1.34
CA ARG A 232 -7.00 17.10 0.20
C ARG A 232 -7.19 15.63 0.53
N LEU A 233 -6.76 15.19 1.70
CA LEU A 233 -6.83 13.78 2.10
C LEU A 233 -8.21 13.44 2.65
N GLN A 234 -8.76 12.33 2.20
CA GLN A 234 -10.00 11.75 2.73
C GLN A 234 -9.68 10.45 3.48
N PRO A 235 -10.39 10.16 4.59
CA PRO A 235 -10.21 8.95 5.40
C PRO A 235 -10.46 7.65 4.64
#